data_AF-A0A1X6MPS8-F1
#
_entry.id   AF-A0A1X6MPS8-F1
#
_cell.length_a   1.000
_cell.length_b   1.000
_cell.length_c   1.000
_cell.angle_alpha   90.00
_cell.angle_beta   90.00
_cell.angle_gamma   90.00
#
_symmetry.space_group_name_H-M   'P 1'
#
loop_
_entity.id
_entity.type
_entity.pdbx_description
1 polymer ?
#
loop_
_entity_poly.entity_id
_entity_poly.type
_entity_poly.pdbx_seq_one_letter_code
_entity_poly.pdbx_strand_id
1 'polypeptide(L)'
;MNGAEEPDNDGGEQEKAESKMTLEERHAKMEKLRQKMRQSALANRASVVEESAKAKVTARDAARLERQRKLAEVLRQKADAEDRGEDVERQKNWEWTIEENDEWEKKKARKARRADFEFHNDADAARRRYKKDLDLIKPDLVAYNKQKELALGLPAGTLVKMGNPSGSINEFDPKAGSEQQRLAAEHLYRDANSLLYADNKPSEDAIDRVIAKINRDVDKKSKFSRKRANEDEGDITYINERNRVFNKKIARYYDKYTAEIRASFERGTAL
;
A
#
# COMPACT_ATOMS: atom_id res chain seq x y z
N MET A 1 -64.24 -35.31 -9.73
CA MET A 1 -65.07 -34.20 -9.21
C MET A 1 -64.11 -33.07 -8.90
N ASN A 2 -63.98 -32.15 -9.87
CA ASN A 2 -64.39 -30.74 -9.76
C ASN A 2 -63.28 -29.95 -9.08
N GLY A 3 -62.66 -28.93 -9.65
CA GLY A 3 -63.00 -28.08 -10.80
C GLY A 3 -62.23 -26.77 -10.53
N ALA A 4 -61.57 -26.24 -11.54
CA ALA A 4 -60.94 -24.93 -11.48
C ALA A 4 -62.02 -23.84 -11.31
N GLU A 5 -61.73 -22.80 -10.53
CA GLU A 5 -62.46 -21.54 -10.64
C GLU A 5 -61.53 -20.37 -10.30
N GLU A 6 -61.27 -19.59 -11.33
CA GLU A 6 -60.75 -18.23 -11.30
C GLU A 6 -61.76 -17.32 -10.57
N PRO A 7 -61.33 -16.23 -9.91
CA PRO A 7 -62.23 -15.13 -9.66
C PRO A 7 -62.19 -14.17 -10.85
N ASP A 8 -63.24 -14.29 -11.67
CA ASP A 8 -63.64 -13.27 -12.62
C ASP A 8 -63.97 -11.94 -11.93
N ASN A 9 -63.64 -10.90 -12.68
CA ASN A 9 -63.85 -9.48 -12.48
C ASN A 9 -65.35 -9.11 -12.52
N ASP A 10 -65.85 -8.33 -11.55
CA ASP A 10 -66.98 -7.43 -11.80
C ASP A 10 -67.00 -6.19 -10.88
N GLY A 11 -66.93 -5.02 -11.53
CA GLY A 11 -67.98 -4.01 -11.40
C GLY A 11 -68.21 -3.34 -10.05
N GLY A 12 -67.33 -2.40 -9.70
CA GLY A 12 -67.57 -1.42 -8.64
C GLY A 12 -67.12 -0.02 -9.06
N GLU A 13 -67.57 0.44 -10.23
CA GLU A 13 -67.41 1.82 -10.69
C GLU A 13 -68.08 2.79 -9.69
N GLN A 14 -67.29 3.31 -8.77
CA GLN A 14 -67.64 4.55 -8.06
C GLN A 14 -67.44 5.70 -9.05
N GLU A 15 -68.53 6.11 -9.69
CA GLU A 15 -68.66 7.41 -10.34
C GLU A 15 -68.42 8.53 -9.32
N LYS A 16 -67.14 8.87 -9.09
CA LYS A 16 -66.78 10.19 -8.59
C LYS A 16 -66.87 11.14 -9.76
N ALA A 17 -67.98 11.87 -9.81
CA ALA A 17 -68.20 13.00 -10.68
C ALA A 17 -66.91 13.83 -10.83
N GLU A 18 -66.31 13.76 -12.02
CA GLU A 18 -65.22 14.63 -12.42
C GLU A 18 -65.75 16.06 -12.46
N SER A 19 -65.56 16.82 -11.39
CA SER A 19 -65.63 18.27 -11.48
C SER A 19 -64.54 18.69 -12.47
N LYS A 20 -64.93 19.03 -13.69
CA LYS A 20 -64.04 19.50 -14.75
C LYS A 20 -63.21 20.65 -14.19
N MET A 21 -61.93 20.37 -13.91
CA MET A 21 -60.99 21.36 -13.36
C MET A 21 -61.12 22.65 -14.16
N THR A 22 -61.24 23.77 -13.46
CA THR A 22 -61.33 25.08 -14.11
C THR A 22 -60.09 25.30 -14.99
N LEU A 23 -60.20 26.12 -16.04
CA LEU A 23 -59.09 26.37 -16.96
C LEU A 23 -57.81 26.82 -16.24
N GLU A 24 -57.97 27.58 -15.16
CA GLU A 24 -56.89 28.05 -14.29
C GLU A 24 -56.23 26.92 -13.48
N GLU A 25 -57.01 26.01 -12.90
CA GLU A 25 -56.47 24.84 -12.19
C GLU A 25 -55.77 23.86 -13.14
N ARG A 26 -56.29 23.71 -14.36
CA ARG A 26 -55.64 22.92 -15.42
C ARG A 26 -54.33 23.57 -15.86
N HIS A 27 -54.30 24.90 -16.00
CA HIS A 27 -53.08 25.65 -16.31
C HIS A 27 -52.03 25.51 -15.20
N ALA A 28 -52.41 25.73 -13.94
CA ALA A 28 -51.53 25.59 -12.78
C ALA A 28 -50.99 24.14 -12.63
N LYS A 29 -51.80 23.13 -12.91
CA LYS A 29 -51.36 21.72 -12.94
C LYS A 29 -50.36 21.46 -14.08
N MET A 30 -50.57 22.06 -15.26
CA MET A 30 -49.65 21.99 -16.38
C MET A 30 -48.33 22.72 -16.10
N GLU A 31 -48.35 23.86 -15.41
CA GLU A 31 -47.14 24.57 -14.98
C GLU A 31 -46.34 23.77 -13.95
N LYS A 32 -47.01 23.19 -12.94
CA LYS A 32 -46.37 22.27 -11.98
C LYS A 32 -45.74 21.07 -12.68
N LEU A 33 -46.43 20.50 -13.69
CA LEU A 33 -45.88 19.42 -14.50
C LEU A 33 -44.64 19.87 -15.30
N ARG A 34 -44.69 21.05 -15.94
CA ARG A 34 -43.56 21.63 -16.66
C ARG A 34 -42.38 21.92 -15.73
N GLN A 35 -42.62 22.42 -14.52
CA GLN A 35 -41.58 22.64 -13.51
C GLN A 35 -40.95 21.31 -13.08
N LYS A 36 -41.77 20.29 -12.79
CA LYS A 36 -41.29 18.94 -12.44
C LYS A 36 -40.46 18.32 -13.57
N MET A 37 -40.89 18.48 -14.83
CA MET A 37 -40.16 18.01 -16.01
C MET A 37 -38.82 18.76 -16.21
N ARG A 38 -38.79 20.07 -15.93
CA ARG A 38 -37.53 20.84 -15.96
C ARG A 38 -36.58 20.41 -14.84
N GLN A 39 -37.09 20.22 -13.63
CA GLN A 39 -36.31 19.76 -12.48
C GLN A 39 -35.74 18.37 -12.72
N SER A 40 -36.52 17.43 -13.27
CA SER A 40 -36.03 16.10 -13.62
C SER A 40 -34.98 16.16 -14.72
N ALA A 41 -35.18 16.97 -15.77
CA ALA A 41 -34.18 17.16 -16.83
C ALA A 41 -32.86 17.75 -16.29
N LEU A 42 -32.93 18.71 -15.37
CA LEU A 42 -31.76 19.29 -14.72
C LEU A 42 -31.06 18.28 -13.79
N ALA A 43 -31.82 17.53 -12.99
CA ALA A 43 -31.28 16.50 -12.10
C ALA A 43 -30.59 15.39 -12.91
N ASN A 44 -31.19 14.94 -14.01
CA ASN A 44 -30.61 13.94 -14.91
C ASN A 44 -29.32 14.46 -15.57
N ARG A 45 -29.30 15.73 -15.98
CA ARG A 45 -28.07 16.34 -16.52
C ARG A 45 -26.98 16.41 -15.45
N ALA A 46 -27.32 16.80 -14.23
CA ALA A 46 -26.38 16.86 -13.12
C ALA A 46 -25.82 15.47 -12.79
N SER A 47 -26.67 14.44 -12.70
CA SER A 47 -26.23 13.07 -12.41
C SER A 47 -25.31 12.52 -13.49
N VAL A 48 -25.60 12.76 -14.78
CA VAL A 48 -24.73 12.36 -15.90
C VAL A 48 -23.37 13.06 -15.82
N VAL A 49 -23.36 14.36 -15.52
CA VAL A 49 -22.10 15.12 -15.36
C VAL A 49 -21.30 14.58 -14.18
N GLU A 50 -21.94 14.34 -13.03
CA GLU A 50 -21.29 13.79 -11.84
C GLU A 50 -20.73 12.38 -12.08
N GLU A 51 -21.47 11.51 -12.76
CA GLU A 51 -21.02 10.17 -13.12
C GLU A 51 -19.81 10.25 -14.05
N SER A 52 -19.87 11.11 -15.07
CA SER A 52 -18.73 11.35 -15.97
C SER A 52 -17.51 11.91 -15.24
N ALA A 53 -17.71 12.74 -14.21
CA ALA A 53 -16.64 13.27 -13.38
C ALA A 53 -16.04 12.19 -12.47
N LYS A 54 -16.89 11.39 -11.80
CA LYS A 54 -16.47 10.25 -10.96
C LYS A 54 -15.71 9.21 -11.77
N ALA A 55 -16.14 8.91 -13.00
CA ALA A 55 -15.47 7.98 -13.90
C ALA A 55 -14.06 8.45 -14.31
N LYS A 56 -13.81 9.76 -14.35
CA LYS A 56 -12.48 10.33 -14.66
C LYS A 56 -11.53 10.30 -13.46
N VAL A 57 -12.02 10.16 -12.23
CA VAL A 57 -11.18 10.13 -11.04
C VAL A 57 -10.55 8.75 -10.90
N THR A 58 -9.25 8.67 -11.15
CA THR A 58 -8.49 7.44 -10.90
C THR A 58 -8.37 7.18 -9.40
N ALA A 59 -8.13 5.93 -9.01
CA ALA A 59 -7.88 5.58 -7.59
C ALA A 59 -6.71 6.39 -6.97
N ARG A 60 -5.70 6.75 -7.79
CA ARG A 60 -4.57 7.57 -7.36
C ARG A 60 -4.99 9.02 -7.06
N ASP A 61 -5.89 9.57 -7.86
CA ASP A 61 -6.37 10.94 -7.69
C ASP A 61 -7.39 11.02 -6.55
N ALA A 62 -8.24 10.00 -6.39
CA ALA A 62 -9.09 9.86 -5.20
C ALA A 62 -8.26 9.85 -3.91
N ALA A 63 -7.21 9.01 -3.84
CA ALA A 63 -6.31 8.96 -2.68
C ALA A 63 -5.50 10.26 -2.48
N ARG A 64 -5.30 11.07 -3.52
CA ARG A 64 -4.68 12.40 -3.41
C ARG A 64 -5.65 13.42 -2.82
N LEU A 65 -6.88 13.44 -3.32
CA LEU A 65 -7.96 14.30 -2.83
C LEU A 65 -8.30 13.99 -1.38
N GLU A 66 -8.37 12.71 -1.01
CA GLU A 66 -8.61 12.30 0.38
C GLU A 66 -7.51 12.81 1.33
N ARG A 67 -6.23 12.71 0.92
CA ARG A 67 -5.12 13.27 1.69
C ARG A 67 -5.20 14.78 1.82
N GLN A 68 -5.62 15.48 0.77
CA GLN A 68 -5.84 16.94 0.82
C GLN A 68 -7.01 17.31 1.74
N ARG A 69 -8.11 16.55 1.71
CA ARG A 69 -9.26 16.74 2.61
C ARG A 69 -8.87 16.53 4.07
N LYS A 70 -8.20 15.41 4.39
CA LYS A 70 -7.68 15.14 5.74
C LYS A 70 -6.70 16.22 6.21
N LEU A 71 -5.82 16.69 5.33
CA LEU A 71 -4.92 17.81 5.65
C LEU A 71 -5.73 19.09 5.96
N ALA A 72 -6.72 19.42 5.14
CA ALA A 72 -7.56 20.59 5.35
C ALA A 72 -8.36 20.49 6.66
N GLU A 73 -8.90 19.31 6.97
CA GLU A 73 -9.59 19.04 8.24
C GLU A 73 -8.65 19.23 9.44
N VAL A 74 -7.44 18.65 9.40
CA VAL A 74 -6.43 18.81 10.47
C VAL A 74 -5.99 20.27 10.61
N LEU A 75 -5.81 20.99 9.51
CA LEU A 75 -5.48 22.43 9.54
C LEU A 75 -6.63 23.25 10.11
N ARG A 76 -7.88 22.93 9.75
CA ARG A 76 -9.06 23.60 10.31
C ARG A 76 -9.18 23.34 11.80
N GLN A 77 -9.06 22.08 12.23
CA GLN A 77 -9.07 21.71 13.65
C GLN A 77 -7.97 22.40 14.43
N LYS A 78 -6.77 22.53 13.85
CA LYS A 78 -5.66 23.26 14.45
C LYS A 78 -5.97 24.74 14.60
N ALA A 79 -6.52 25.40 13.57
CA ALA A 79 -6.95 26.80 13.64
C ALA A 79 -8.06 26.99 14.68
N ASP A 80 -9.09 26.14 14.67
CA ASP A 80 -10.19 26.17 15.63
C ASP A 80 -9.69 26.00 17.09
N ALA A 81 -8.62 25.22 17.31
CA ALA A 81 -8.01 25.02 18.62
C ALA A 81 -7.08 26.18 19.03
N GLU A 82 -6.36 26.78 18.09
CA GLU A 82 -5.59 28.02 18.31
C GLU A 82 -6.53 29.18 18.71
N ASP A 83 -7.68 29.32 18.06
CA ASP A 83 -8.72 30.31 18.40
C ASP A 83 -9.32 30.08 19.80
N ARG A 84 -9.42 28.82 20.24
CA ARG A 84 -9.84 28.45 21.61
C ARG A 84 -8.71 28.59 22.64
N GLY A 85 -7.47 28.85 22.23
CA GLY A 85 -6.30 28.90 23.11
C GLY A 85 -5.87 27.52 23.65
N GLU A 86 -6.26 26.43 22.98
CA GLU A 86 -5.91 25.07 23.35
C GLU A 86 -4.56 24.64 22.74
N ASP A 87 -3.68 24.03 23.55
CA ASP A 87 -2.41 23.46 23.08
C ASP A 87 -2.65 22.08 22.44
N VAL A 88 -2.85 22.08 21.13
CA VAL A 88 -3.14 20.89 20.31
C VAL A 88 -2.05 19.82 20.44
N GLU A 89 -0.79 20.23 20.50
CA GLU A 89 0.34 19.30 20.56
C GLU A 89 0.43 18.64 21.94
N ARG A 90 0.09 19.38 23.01
CA ARG A 90 -0.05 18.78 24.34
C ARG A 90 -1.18 17.76 24.38
N GLN A 91 -2.36 18.06 23.83
CA GLN A 91 -3.47 17.08 23.80
C GLN A 91 -3.07 15.80 23.05
N LYS A 92 -2.44 15.92 21.88
CA LYS A 92 -1.92 14.76 21.14
C LYS A 92 -0.86 13.98 21.90
N ASN A 93 0.04 14.65 22.61
CA ASN A 93 1.08 13.98 23.40
C ASN A 93 0.50 13.17 24.56
N TRP A 94 -0.67 13.55 25.09
CA TRP A 94 -1.39 12.79 26.11
C TRP A 94 -2.07 11.54 25.55
N GLU A 95 -2.37 11.51 24.25
CA GLU A 95 -2.95 10.34 23.59
C GLU A 95 -1.91 9.23 23.36
N TRP A 96 -0.62 9.56 23.35
CA TRP A 96 0.45 8.57 23.16
C TRP A 96 0.73 7.81 24.44
N THR A 97 0.59 6.50 24.36
CA THR A 97 1.04 5.59 25.41
C THR A 97 2.57 5.47 25.41
N ILE A 98 3.14 5.09 26.56
CA ILE A 98 4.59 4.88 26.70
C ILE A 98 5.09 3.82 25.71
N GLU A 99 4.31 2.75 25.52
CA GLU A 99 4.64 1.66 24.59
C GLU A 99 4.66 2.14 23.13
N GLU A 100 3.67 2.92 22.71
CA GLU A 100 3.63 3.50 21.36
C GLU A 100 4.80 4.46 21.12
N ASN A 101 5.16 5.26 22.13
CA ASN A 101 6.30 6.16 22.06
C ASN A 101 7.63 5.38 21.94
N ASP A 102 7.81 4.30 22.70
CA ASP A 102 8.99 3.45 22.62
C ASP A 102 9.10 2.74 21.26
N GLU A 103 8.00 2.24 20.72
CA GLU A 103 7.94 1.66 19.38
C GLU A 103 8.26 2.70 18.30
N TRP A 104 7.75 3.92 18.46
CA TRP A 104 8.02 5.03 17.57
C TRP A 104 9.48 5.43 17.57
N GLU A 105 10.10 5.59 18.74
CA GLU A 105 11.52 5.89 18.88
C GLU A 105 12.39 4.75 18.30
N LYS A 106 12.02 3.49 18.54
CA LYS A 106 12.69 2.33 17.92
C LYS A 106 12.60 2.37 16.40
N LYS A 107 11.45 2.75 15.85
CA LYS A 107 11.24 2.91 14.40
C LYS A 107 12.07 4.07 13.83
N LYS A 108 12.11 5.20 14.53
CA LYS A 108 12.89 6.39 14.16
C LYS A 108 14.39 6.10 14.20
N ALA A 109 14.89 5.44 15.26
CA ALA A 109 16.26 4.97 15.36
C ALA A 109 16.63 3.97 14.27
N ARG A 110 15.74 3.02 13.94
CA ARG A 110 15.93 2.10 12.80
C ARG A 110 15.99 2.83 11.47
N LYS A 111 15.18 3.87 11.26
CA LYS A 111 15.20 4.71 10.06
C LYS A 111 16.49 5.52 9.98
N ALA A 112 16.94 6.14 11.08
CA ALA A 112 18.20 6.87 11.15
C ALA A 112 19.40 5.97 10.82
N ARG A 113 19.47 4.76 11.39
CA ARG A 113 20.51 3.78 11.05
C ARG A 113 20.51 3.33 9.59
N ARG A 114 19.39 3.49 8.88
CA ARG A 114 19.24 3.13 7.46
C ARG A 114 19.34 4.32 6.52
N ALA A 115 19.50 5.54 7.05
CA ALA A 115 19.63 6.75 6.27
C ALA A 115 21.04 6.90 5.65
N ASP A 116 21.98 6.00 5.97
CA ASP A 116 23.27 5.94 5.29
C ASP A 116 23.14 5.31 3.89
N PHE A 117 23.19 6.18 2.89
CA PHE A 117 23.15 5.83 1.47
C PHE A 117 24.55 5.77 0.83
N GLU A 118 25.61 6.06 1.60
CA GLU A 118 26.97 6.04 1.09
C GLU A 118 27.40 4.60 0.75
N PHE A 119 28.37 4.52 -0.16
CA PHE A 119 28.99 3.25 -0.52
C PHE A 119 30.36 3.17 0.16
N HIS A 120 30.49 2.25 1.12
CA HIS A 120 31.74 1.97 1.82
C HIS A 120 32.50 0.81 1.16
N ASN A 121 31.84 -0.35 1.05
CA ASN A 121 32.35 -1.54 0.38
C ASN A 121 31.18 -2.45 -0.07
N ASP A 122 31.50 -3.47 -0.88
CA ASP A 122 30.51 -4.40 -1.41
C ASP A 122 29.88 -5.31 -0.34
N ALA A 123 30.64 -5.69 0.69
CA ALA A 123 30.15 -6.52 1.79
C ALA A 123 29.06 -5.81 2.61
N ASP A 124 29.24 -4.53 2.91
CA ASP A 124 28.29 -3.69 3.62
C ASP A 124 27.05 -3.41 2.76
N ALA A 125 27.24 -3.19 1.46
CA ALA A 125 26.14 -3.06 0.50
C ALA A 125 25.31 -4.36 0.42
N ALA A 126 25.96 -5.53 0.38
CA ALA A 126 25.30 -6.83 0.40
C ALA A 126 24.55 -7.06 1.71
N ARG A 127 25.18 -6.76 2.86
CA ARG A 127 24.55 -6.85 4.18
C ARG A 127 23.32 -5.97 4.31
N ARG A 128 23.38 -4.72 3.81
CA ARG A 128 22.22 -3.80 3.77
C ARG A 128 21.07 -4.36 2.93
N ARG A 129 21.38 -4.91 1.75
CA ARG A 129 20.39 -5.56 0.88
C ARG A 129 19.75 -6.76 1.57
N TYR A 130 20.56 -7.65 2.15
CA TYR A 130 20.08 -8.82 2.89
C TYR A 130 19.16 -8.43 4.05
N LYS A 131 19.57 -7.47 4.89
CA LYS A 131 18.72 -6.96 5.99
C LYS A 131 17.40 -6.38 5.50
N LYS A 132 17.40 -5.72 4.34
CA LYS A 132 16.17 -5.20 3.73
C LYS A 132 15.28 -6.34 3.26
N ASP A 133 15.85 -7.37 2.63
CA ASP A 133 15.09 -8.52 2.16
C ASP A 133 14.46 -9.30 3.32
N LEU A 134 15.16 -9.43 4.47
CA LEU A 134 14.59 -10.00 5.69
C LEU A 134 13.34 -9.26 6.17
N ASP A 135 13.28 -7.94 6.02
CA ASP A 135 12.10 -7.16 6.38
C ASP A 135 10.90 -7.42 5.44
N LEU A 136 11.16 -7.80 4.18
CA LEU A 136 10.14 -8.03 3.17
C LEU A 136 9.66 -9.49 3.14
N ILE A 137 10.42 -10.42 3.72
CA ILE A 137 10.05 -11.83 3.80
C ILE A 137 8.87 -11.98 4.76
N LYS A 138 7.77 -12.56 4.26
CA LYS A 138 6.61 -12.97 5.05
C LYS A 138 6.58 -14.50 5.10
N PRO A 139 6.98 -15.12 6.23
CA PRO A 139 6.95 -16.58 6.37
C PRO A 139 5.51 -17.11 6.33
N ASP A 140 5.31 -18.28 5.73
CA ASP A 140 4.06 -19.03 5.84
C ASP A 140 4.06 -19.81 7.16
N LEU A 141 3.44 -19.20 8.18
CA LEU A 141 3.35 -19.79 9.51
C LEU A 141 2.47 -21.05 9.53
N VAL A 142 1.49 -21.18 8.62
CA VAL A 142 0.59 -22.33 8.60
C VAL A 142 1.33 -23.56 8.11
N ALA A 143 2.06 -23.44 6.99
CA ALA A 143 2.88 -24.55 6.48
C ALA A 143 3.98 -24.95 7.48
N TYR A 144 4.63 -23.96 8.10
CA TYR A 144 5.64 -24.21 9.14
C TYR A 144 5.04 -24.93 10.36
N ASN A 145 3.89 -24.47 10.85
CA ASN A 145 3.21 -25.08 12.00
C ASN A 145 2.79 -26.53 11.73
N LYS A 146 2.30 -26.86 10.52
CA LYS A 146 1.99 -28.25 10.15
C LYS A 146 3.23 -29.15 10.19
N GLN A 147 4.36 -28.68 9.69
CA GLN A 147 5.63 -29.42 9.78
C GLN A 147 6.08 -29.58 11.24
N LYS A 148 5.88 -28.54 12.06
CA LYS A 148 6.18 -28.56 13.48
C LYS A 148 5.29 -29.52 14.27
N GLU A 149 3.99 -29.60 13.97
CA GLU A 149 3.07 -30.57 14.58
C GLU A 149 3.54 -32.01 14.34
N LEU A 150 3.92 -32.35 13.10
CA LEU A 150 4.43 -33.68 12.75
C LEU A 150 5.73 -34.03 13.48
N ALA A 151 6.66 -33.08 13.56
CA ALA A 151 7.92 -33.27 14.29
C ALA A 151 7.71 -33.44 15.80
N LEU A 152 6.72 -32.74 16.38
CA LEU A 152 6.38 -32.83 17.80
C LEU A 152 5.41 -33.98 18.11
N GLY A 153 4.92 -34.71 17.11
CA GLY A 153 3.93 -35.78 17.29
C GLY A 153 2.55 -35.27 17.73
N LEU A 154 2.27 -33.97 17.52
CA LEU A 154 1.00 -33.36 17.85
C LEU A 154 -0.06 -33.69 16.77
N PRO A 155 -1.34 -33.81 17.13
CA PRO A 155 -2.39 -34.00 16.14
C PRO A 155 -2.50 -32.77 15.22
N ALA A 156 -2.84 -33.02 13.97
CA ALA A 156 -2.92 -31.99 12.93
C ALA A 156 -3.92 -30.88 13.32
N GLY A 157 -3.50 -29.63 13.18
CA GLY A 157 -4.32 -28.44 13.44
C GLY A 157 -4.26 -27.91 14.88
N THR A 158 -3.47 -28.52 15.77
CA THR A 158 -3.26 -28.06 17.15
C THR A 158 -2.57 -26.70 17.24
N LEU A 159 -1.56 -26.46 16.42
CA LEU A 159 -0.79 -25.21 16.33
C LEU A 159 -1.37 -24.26 15.27
N VAL A 160 -2.15 -24.76 14.31
CA VAL A 160 -2.79 -23.93 13.27
C VAL A 160 -4.04 -23.21 13.80
N LYS A 161 -4.73 -23.76 14.80
CA LYS A 161 -5.90 -23.12 15.43
C LYS A 161 -5.47 -22.15 16.53
N MET A 162 -5.13 -20.92 16.13
CA MET A 162 -4.88 -19.78 17.04
C MET A 162 -6.16 -19.46 17.83
N GLY A 163 -6.33 -20.08 19.00
CA GLY A 163 -7.49 -19.78 19.85
C GLY A 163 -7.60 -20.49 21.19
N ASN A 164 -6.75 -21.47 21.54
CA ASN A 164 -6.87 -22.15 22.83
C ASN A 164 -5.50 -22.37 23.51
N PRO A 165 -5.15 -21.61 24.56
CA PRO A 165 -3.87 -21.75 25.26
C PRO A 165 -3.85 -22.92 26.27
N SER A 166 -4.77 -23.89 26.18
CA SER A 166 -4.94 -24.95 27.18
C SER A 166 -4.50 -26.35 26.71
N GLY A 167 -3.69 -26.44 25.67
CA GLY A 167 -3.04 -27.71 25.30
C GLY A 167 -1.85 -27.96 26.20
N SER A 168 -1.95 -28.97 27.09
CA SER A 168 -0.83 -29.49 27.89
C SER A 168 0.41 -29.65 27.00
N ILE A 169 1.46 -28.89 27.28
CA ILE A 169 2.78 -29.08 26.69
C ILE A 169 3.33 -30.35 27.34
N ASN A 170 2.99 -31.51 26.78
CA ASN A 170 3.66 -32.74 27.17
C ASN A 170 5.13 -32.59 26.81
N GLU A 171 6.00 -32.91 27.76
CA GLU A 171 7.44 -32.78 27.67
C GLU A 171 7.97 -33.49 26.41
N PHE A 172 8.63 -32.73 25.52
CA PHE A 172 9.13 -33.23 24.24
C PHE A 172 10.35 -34.13 24.49
N ASP A 173 10.18 -35.45 24.36
CA ASP A 173 11.30 -36.39 24.32
C ASP A 173 11.66 -36.71 22.85
N PRO A 174 12.80 -36.21 22.33
CA PRO A 174 13.25 -36.48 20.96
C PRO A 174 13.57 -37.97 20.70
N LYS A 175 13.62 -38.81 21.75
CA LYS A 175 13.84 -40.26 21.63
C LYS A 175 12.57 -41.10 21.85
N ALA A 176 11.51 -40.55 22.43
CA ALA A 176 10.22 -41.23 22.60
C ALA A 176 9.22 -40.71 21.57
N GLY A 177 9.18 -41.37 20.41
CA GLY A 177 8.27 -41.07 19.32
C GLY A 177 8.29 -42.17 18.28
N SER A 178 7.27 -42.23 17.43
CA SER A 178 7.27 -43.16 16.29
C SER A 178 8.46 -42.88 15.37
N GLU A 179 8.92 -43.86 14.60
CA GLU A 179 10.03 -43.68 13.64
C GLU A 179 9.77 -42.52 12.67
N GLN A 180 8.51 -42.37 12.23
CA GLN A 180 8.06 -41.25 11.40
C GLN A 180 8.19 -39.89 12.10
N GLN A 181 7.88 -39.82 13.40
CA GLN A 181 8.05 -38.60 14.19
C GLN A 181 9.54 -38.24 14.35
N ARG A 182 10.40 -39.24 14.59
CA ARG A 182 11.85 -39.04 14.72
C ARG A 182 12.45 -38.53 13.41
N LEU A 183 12.10 -39.14 12.29
CA LEU A 183 12.50 -38.66 10.96
C LEU A 183 11.96 -37.25 10.71
N ALA A 184 10.68 -36.98 11.00
CA ALA A 184 10.11 -35.64 10.84
C ALA A 184 10.81 -34.58 11.72
N ALA A 185 11.19 -34.94 12.94
CA ALA A 185 11.95 -34.08 13.85
C ALA A 185 13.38 -33.86 13.35
N GLU A 186 14.08 -34.88 12.86
CA GLU A 186 15.39 -34.75 12.21
C GLU A 186 15.31 -33.89 10.94
N HIS A 187 14.23 -34.01 10.16
CA HIS A 187 13.99 -33.16 8.99
C HIS A 187 13.77 -31.68 9.36
N LEU A 188 13.08 -31.39 10.46
CA LEU A 188 12.75 -30.02 10.89
C LEU A 188 13.87 -29.34 11.68
N TYR A 189 14.50 -30.06 12.60
CA TYR A 189 15.56 -29.57 13.49
C TYR A 189 16.91 -30.18 13.10
N ARG A 190 17.34 -29.94 11.86
CA ARG A 190 18.63 -30.41 11.34
C ARG A 190 19.79 -29.72 12.06
N ASP A 191 20.73 -30.52 12.55
CA ASP A 191 22.01 -30.06 13.06
C ASP A 191 23.12 -30.19 11.99
N ALA A 192 24.28 -29.58 12.22
CA ALA A 192 25.46 -29.66 11.35
C ALA A 192 25.90 -31.10 11.04
N ASN A 193 25.57 -32.07 11.91
CA ASN A 193 25.89 -33.50 11.74
C ASN A 193 24.75 -34.34 11.14
N SER A 194 23.63 -33.71 10.74
CA SER A 194 22.53 -34.42 10.09
C SER A 194 22.95 -34.91 8.70
N LEU A 195 22.80 -36.21 8.44
CA LEU A 195 23.17 -36.82 7.15
C LEU A 195 22.15 -36.54 6.02
N LEU A 196 20.97 -36.01 6.36
CA LEU A 196 19.91 -35.70 5.42
C LEU A 196 20.28 -34.46 4.56
N TYR A 197 20.62 -34.68 3.29
CA TYR A 197 21.01 -33.65 2.33
C TYR A 197 20.29 -33.85 0.98
N ALA A 198 19.84 -32.75 0.36
CA ALA A 198 19.16 -32.72 -0.93
C ALA A 198 17.79 -33.45 -1.03
N ASP A 199 17.17 -33.85 0.08
CA ASP A 199 15.85 -34.51 0.07
C ASP A 199 14.66 -33.56 -0.19
N ASN A 200 14.87 -32.25 -0.03
CA ASN A 200 13.79 -31.27 -0.15
C ASN A 200 13.42 -31.03 -1.61
N LYS A 201 12.19 -31.41 -1.98
CA LYS A 201 11.57 -31.09 -3.26
C LYS A 201 10.54 -29.97 -3.04
N PRO A 202 10.92 -28.70 -3.24
CA PRO A 202 10.01 -27.58 -3.02
C PRO A 202 8.83 -27.65 -3.99
N SER A 203 7.66 -27.20 -3.54
CA SER A 203 6.49 -27.04 -4.41
C SER A 203 6.75 -25.99 -5.51
N GLU A 204 6.10 -26.14 -6.67
CA GLU A 204 6.18 -25.19 -7.79
C GLU A 204 5.88 -23.75 -7.33
N ASP A 205 4.85 -23.55 -6.51
CA ASP A 205 4.52 -22.24 -5.92
C ASP A 205 5.68 -21.60 -5.14
N ALA A 206 6.50 -22.41 -4.46
CA ALA A 206 7.64 -21.91 -3.69
C ALA A 206 8.78 -21.47 -4.62
N ILE A 207 8.98 -22.20 -5.72
CA ILE A 207 9.93 -21.87 -6.77
C ILE A 207 9.51 -20.57 -7.44
N ASP A 208 8.23 -20.43 -7.80
CA ASP A 208 7.68 -19.22 -8.42
C ASP A 208 7.85 -17.98 -7.54
N ARG A 209 7.64 -18.11 -6.22
CA ARG A 209 7.89 -17.00 -5.27
C ARG A 209 9.35 -16.55 -5.31
N VAL A 210 10.29 -17.48 -5.40
CA VAL A 210 11.73 -17.16 -5.49
C VAL A 210 12.06 -16.51 -6.84
N ILE A 211 11.58 -17.06 -7.95
CA ILE A 211 11.78 -16.49 -9.29
C ILE A 211 11.22 -15.06 -9.35
N ALA A 212 10.01 -14.86 -8.84
CA ALA A 212 9.40 -13.54 -8.80
C ALA A 212 10.19 -12.56 -7.92
N LYS A 213 10.85 -13.00 -6.85
CA LYS A 213 11.77 -12.16 -6.06
C LYS A 213 13.02 -11.81 -6.88
N ILE A 214 13.64 -12.79 -7.52
CA ILE A 214 14.85 -12.61 -8.34
C ILE A 214 14.60 -11.57 -9.44
N ASN A 215 13.49 -11.71 -10.18
CA ASN A 215 13.12 -10.76 -11.23
C ASN A 215 12.95 -9.33 -10.69
N ARG A 216 12.29 -9.18 -9.53
CA ARG A 216 12.17 -7.86 -8.87
C ARG A 216 13.53 -7.29 -8.46
N ASP A 217 14.48 -8.12 -8.07
CA ASP A 217 15.81 -7.65 -7.66
C ASP A 217 16.68 -7.28 -8.87
N VAL A 218 16.53 -7.99 -9.99
CA VAL A 218 17.11 -7.61 -11.30
C VAL A 218 16.57 -6.25 -11.73
N ASP A 219 15.27 -6.02 -11.64
CA ASP A 219 14.63 -4.74 -11.96
C ASP A 219 15.10 -3.59 -11.07
N LYS A 220 15.29 -3.84 -9.76
CA LYS A 220 15.84 -2.82 -8.85
C LYS A 220 17.29 -2.51 -9.20
N LYS A 221 18.08 -3.51 -9.60
CA LYS A 221 19.49 -3.35 -9.99
C LYS A 221 19.61 -2.54 -11.28
N SER A 222 18.77 -2.79 -12.29
CA SER A 222 18.77 -2.03 -13.54
C SER A 222 18.39 -0.55 -13.30
N LYS A 223 17.47 -0.27 -12.37
CA LYS A 223 17.01 1.08 -12.01
C LYS A 223 17.87 1.78 -10.94
N PHE A 224 19.02 1.21 -10.56
CA PHE A 224 19.89 1.78 -9.53
C PHE A 224 20.57 3.08 -10.01
N SER A 225 21.05 3.10 -11.25
CA SER A 225 21.53 4.32 -11.90
C SER A 225 20.38 4.98 -12.65
N ARG A 226 20.04 6.22 -12.28
CA ARG A 226 18.95 6.99 -12.90
C ARG A 226 19.51 8.22 -13.60
N LYS A 227 18.97 8.55 -14.79
CA LYS A 227 19.26 9.83 -15.47
C LYS A 227 18.70 10.97 -14.59
N ARG A 228 19.51 12.01 -14.36
CA ARG A 228 19.06 13.22 -13.65
C ARG A 228 18.41 14.17 -14.66
N ALA A 229 17.29 14.78 -14.31
CA ALA A 229 16.56 15.69 -15.20
C ALA A 229 17.37 16.97 -15.52
N ASN A 230 18.09 17.50 -14.53
CA ASN A 230 18.94 18.70 -14.66
C ASN A 230 20.11 18.55 -15.65
N GLU A 231 20.28 17.39 -16.29
CA GLU A 231 21.34 17.18 -17.29
C GLU A 231 20.96 17.74 -18.68
N ASP A 232 19.67 17.98 -18.95
CA ASP A 232 19.19 18.40 -20.27
C ASP A 232 18.96 19.94 -20.37
N GLU A 233 18.98 20.68 -19.26
CA GLU A 233 18.63 22.11 -19.19
C GLU A 233 19.85 23.08 -19.13
N GLY A 234 21.08 22.57 -19.27
CA GLY A 234 22.30 23.38 -19.14
C GLY A 234 23.07 23.59 -20.44
N ASP A 235 24.06 24.48 -20.41
CA ASP A 235 24.97 24.73 -21.54
C ASP A 235 25.69 23.44 -21.96
N ILE A 236 25.63 23.14 -23.26
CA ILE A 236 26.19 21.91 -23.82
C ILE A 236 27.71 22.09 -23.96
N THR A 237 28.45 21.56 -22.99
CA THR A 237 29.93 21.61 -22.96
C THR A 237 30.61 20.43 -23.66
N TYR A 238 29.86 19.59 -24.39
CA TYR A 238 30.37 18.33 -24.95
C TYR A 238 29.92 18.11 -26.40
N ILE A 239 30.75 17.40 -27.17
CA ILE A 239 30.46 17.05 -28.58
C ILE A 239 29.88 15.64 -28.71
N ASN A 240 30.29 14.69 -27.85
CA ASN A 240 29.82 13.30 -27.88
C ASN A 240 29.48 12.79 -26.47
N GLU A 241 28.78 11.65 -26.38
CA GLU A 241 28.33 11.09 -25.09
C GLU A 241 29.49 10.68 -24.17
N ARG A 242 30.61 10.18 -24.74
CA ARG A 242 31.81 9.85 -23.95
C ARG A 242 32.42 11.10 -23.32
N ASN A 243 32.46 12.20 -24.06
CA ASN A 243 32.92 13.51 -23.62
C ASN A 243 31.99 14.06 -22.54
N ARG A 244 30.66 13.93 -22.70
CA ARG A 244 29.69 14.30 -21.65
C ARG A 244 29.96 13.59 -20.33
N VAL A 245 30.15 12.27 -20.36
CA VAL A 245 30.46 11.47 -19.16
C VAL A 245 31.81 11.86 -18.56
N PHE A 246 32.80 12.15 -19.41
CA PHE A 246 34.12 12.61 -18.98
C PHE A 246 34.04 13.99 -18.30
N ASN A 247 33.41 14.98 -18.93
CA ASN A 247 33.20 16.31 -18.36
C ASN A 247 32.42 16.22 -17.04
N LYS A 248 31.41 15.35 -16.95
CA LYS A 248 30.69 15.08 -15.70
C LYS A 248 31.56 14.42 -14.63
N LYS A 249 32.58 13.65 -15.00
CA LYS A 249 33.56 13.10 -14.07
C LYS A 249 34.46 14.22 -13.55
N ILE A 250 35.02 15.03 -14.45
CA ILE A 250 35.85 16.19 -14.10
C ILE A 250 35.08 17.15 -13.18
N ALA A 251 33.83 17.48 -13.53
CA ALA A 251 32.99 18.39 -12.76
C ALA A 251 32.83 17.93 -11.29
N ARG A 252 32.66 16.63 -11.04
CA ARG A 252 32.52 16.10 -9.67
C ARG A 252 33.75 16.35 -8.79
N TYR A 253 34.95 16.39 -9.36
CA TYR A 253 36.19 16.56 -8.61
C TYR A 253 36.65 18.02 -8.57
N TYR A 254 36.48 18.75 -9.66
CA TYR A 254 37.12 20.06 -9.85
C TYR A 254 36.18 21.26 -9.69
N ASP A 255 34.85 21.10 -9.85
CA ASP A 255 33.92 22.25 -9.77
C ASP A 255 33.98 22.97 -8.43
N LYS A 256 34.25 22.23 -7.35
CA LYS A 256 34.44 22.82 -6.02
C LYS A 256 35.59 23.85 -5.99
N TYR A 257 36.62 23.66 -6.81
CA TYR A 257 37.82 24.49 -6.84
C TYR A 257 37.82 25.49 -8.01
N THR A 258 37.05 25.24 -9.07
CA THR A 258 37.02 26.08 -10.28
C THR A 258 35.77 26.97 -10.37
N ALA A 259 34.94 27.02 -9.33
CA ALA A 259 33.72 27.81 -9.29
C ALA A 259 33.97 29.31 -9.57
N GLU A 260 35.02 29.88 -8.98
CA GLU A 260 35.38 31.29 -9.20
C GLU A 260 35.82 31.56 -10.65
N ILE A 261 36.64 30.66 -11.21
CA ILE A 261 37.09 30.75 -12.60
C ILE A 261 35.89 30.71 -13.55
N ARG A 262 34.94 29.77 -13.31
CA ARG A 262 33.70 29.67 -14.10
C ARG A 262 32.86 30.94 -13.99
N ALA A 263 32.64 31.45 -12.78
CA ALA A 263 31.90 32.69 -12.57
C ALA A 263 32.57 33.90 -13.22
N SER A 264 33.90 33.95 -13.29
CA SER A 264 34.63 35.00 -13.99
C SER A 264 34.53 34.90 -15.52
N PHE A 265 34.48 33.69 -16.07
CA PHE A 265 34.16 33.48 -17.49
C PHE A 265 32.72 33.93 -17.82
N GLU A 266 31.75 33.56 -16.99
CA GLU A 266 30.34 33.96 -17.14
C GLU A 266 30.14 35.47 -16.98
N ARG A 267 30.96 36.13 -16.14
CA ARG A 267 30.98 37.60 -15.97
C ARG A 267 31.80 38.34 -17.03
N GLY A 268 32.40 37.65 -18.00
CA GLY A 268 33.10 38.29 -19.12
C GLY A 268 34.54 38.72 -18.82
N THR A 269 35.33 37.87 -18.14
CA THR A 269 36.79 38.04 -17.95
C THR A 269 37.22 39.40 -17.39
N ALA A 270 36.40 40.01 -16.53
CA ALA A 270 36.83 41.12 -15.70
C ALA A 270 37.59 40.57 -14.49
N LEU A 271 38.91 40.74 -14.49
CA LEU A 271 39.79 40.58 -13.32
C LEU A 271 39.51 41.70 -12.30
#